data_AF-A0A8S3SZ77-F1
#
_entry.id   AF-A0A8S3SZ77-F1
#
_cell.length_a   1.000
_cell.length_b   1.000
_cell.length_c   1.000
_cell.angle_alpha   90.00
_cell.angle_beta   90.00
_cell.angle_gamma   90.00
#
_symmetry.space_group_name_H-M   'P 1'
#
loop_
_entity.id
_entity.type
_entity.pdbx_description
1 polymer ?
#
loop_
_entity_poly.entity_id
_entity_poly.type
_entity_poly.pdbx_seq_one_letter_code
_entity_poly.pdbx_strand_id
1 'polypeptide(L)'
;MQGSRYVVRKRLFPCQGILYAESTLCSLWQILCPGYKKDVETFTATDFKYYEKYFKYKGLDFGKSLAYLPKTTVEIINNKSARFTTGDIITLRIILHNKNGDVLNEGGDFLKVWMSEKGKNASSAGYIVDHGNGTYIGVIRALWSGSPHIKISLSFAKEAIGLYVNYIYRNGMLRAVKGIFRNARGETGKGACGIHTLTKHGICDFTSLNYGMRWFCLLPNASRFDCSDWYSITGDMTVPTFTNAQKQFLSTTRYKMIKEIKVDVLGDKTIGHPENSCSLINPSVTWNISSPVGYFYNKTWHNLLCQKKVDTSFNRYLACLRNREIYMVGDSTVRDWLVSIADILNLLGKSYAIKGHHEPIKAVSKNKRDNITVIWVAHEFPFFTYTPNGLIHHFKPASYHLNVIRSKNPIVVLHWYTHISYAPLSIYEEHVMNAKDAIVKFLDRVPGAKIFIKGPHYFEQYSEGVPYDFARYLQDKLIFKIFDNIKHKVVYLNEWDITVSSENKALHPSYDLRKPMIDELLSYIC
;
A
#
# COMPACT_ATOMS: atom_id res chain seq x y z
N MET A 1 68.60 -9.77 43.39
CA MET A 1 68.61 -8.36 42.91
C MET A 1 67.62 -8.28 41.76
N GLN A 2 66.33 -8.11 42.05
CA GLN A 2 65.59 -6.85 42.21
C GLN A 2 65.32 -6.13 40.87
N GLY A 3 64.04 -6.03 40.53
CA GLY A 3 63.50 -5.31 39.37
C GLY A 3 61.98 -5.18 39.51
N SER A 4 61.59 -4.18 40.29
CA SER A 4 60.28 -3.79 40.80
C SER A 4 59.08 -3.88 39.82
N ARG A 5 57.99 -4.55 40.23
CA ARG A 5 56.65 -4.42 39.64
C ARG A 5 55.82 -3.43 40.46
N TYR A 6 55.42 -2.32 39.85
CA TYR A 6 54.40 -1.42 40.40
C TYR A 6 53.01 -1.78 39.87
N VAL A 7 52.06 -1.87 40.80
CA VAL A 7 50.63 -2.08 40.58
C VAL A 7 49.97 -0.75 40.19
N VAL A 8 49.15 -0.73 39.15
CA VAL A 8 48.13 0.32 38.95
C VAL A 8 46.79 -0.33 38.62
N ARG A 9 45.85 -0.15 39.56
CA ARG A 9 44.43 -0.53 39.48
C ARG A 9 43.76 0.21 38.31
N LYS A 10 43.13 -0.52 37.37
CA LYS A 10 42.13 0.08 36.47
C LYS A 10 40.78 0.15 37.18
N ARG A 11 40.38 1.37 37.55
CA ARG A 11 39.03 1.72 37.99
C ARG A 11 38.07 1.58 36.81
N LEU A 12 36.96 0.89 37.04
CA LEU A 12 35.71 1.01 36.30
C LEU A 12 35.18 2.44 36.46
N PHE A 13 34.76 3.07 35.36
CA PHE A 13 33.84 4.20 35.40
C PHE A 13 32.64 3.92 34.48
N PRO A 14 31.40 4.01 35.01
CA PRO A 14 30.17 3.86 34.24
C PRO A 14 29.75 5.20 33.65
N CYS A 15 29.30 5.23 32.40
CA CYS A 15 28.58 6.39 31.88
C CYS A 15 27.08 6.23 32.23
N GLN A 16 26.66 6.85 33.31
CA GLN A 16 25.26 7.16 33.60
C GLN A 16 24.91 8.56 33.08
N GLY A 17 23.76 8.64 32.38
CA GLY A 17 22.76 9.72 32.33
C GLY A 17 23.17 11.19 32.09
N ILE A 18 22.54 11.85 31.10
CA ILE A 18 21.55 12.93 31.30
C ILE A 18 21.18 13.63 29.96
N LEU A 19 19.85 13.70 29.73
CA LEU A 19 18.95 14.71 29.13
C LEU A 19 19.35 15.59 27.91
N TYR A 20 18.38 15.66 26.98
CA TYR A 20 17.99 16.75 26.05
C TYR A 20 19.04 17.81 25.66
N ALA A 21 19.37 17.90 24.36
CA ALA A 21 19.01 19.02 23.48
C ALA A 21 19.79 18.99 22.14
N GLU A 22 19.05 19.34 21.09
CA GLU A 22 19.48 20.06 19.89
C GLU A 22 20.43 19.47 18.84
N SER A 23 20.08 19.90 17.63
CA SER A 23 20.50 19.47 16.31
C SER A 23 21.78 20.17 15.87
N THR A 24 22.94 19.52 15.98
CA THR A 24 24.15 19.88 15.21
C THR A 24 25.27 18.84 15.41
N LEU A 25 25.05 17.56 15.08
CA LEU A 25 26.13 16.57 15.11
C LEU A 25 25.99 15.54 13.99
N CYS A 26 26.13 15.98 12.75
CA CYS A 26 26.49 15.08 11.63
C CYS A 26 27.99 15.15 11.28
N SER A 27 28.78 16.01 11.94
CA SER A 27 30.19 16.26 11.58
C SER A 27 31.24 16.00 12.69
N LEU A 28 30.85 15.51 13.88
CA LEU A 28 31.79 15.33 15.01
C LEU A 28 32.12 13.87 15.36
N TRP A 29 31.53 12.90 14.63
CA TRP A 29 31.82 11.47 14.83
C TRP A 29 33.19 11.02 14.29
N GLN A 30 33.89 11.82 13.50
CA GLN A 30 35.19 11.46 12.93
C GLN A 30 36.40 11.79 13.81
N ILE A 31 36.23 12.51 14.93
CA ILE A 31 37.37 12.97 15.76
C ILE A 31 37.64 12.04 16.95
N LEU A 32 36.67 11.23 17.39
CA LEU A 32 36.79 10.41 18.61
C LEU A 32 37.19 8.94 18.38
N CYS A 33 37.28 8.45 17.14
CA CYS A 33 37.68 7.06 16.83
C CYS A 33 38.43 6.97 15.47
N PRO A 34 39.74 7.22 15.43
CA PRO A 34 40.52 7.07 14.20
C PRO A 34 40.74 5.58 13.91
N GLY A 35 39.86 4.98 13.10
CA GLY A 35 39.96 3.58 12.68
C GLY A 35 38.65 2.91 12.24
N TYR A 36 37.49 3.57 12.37
CA TYR A 36 36.21 2.95 12.00
C TYR A 36 35.94 3.07 10.49
N LYS A 37 36.36 2.05 9.72
CA LYS A 37 35.88 1.87 8.34
C LYS A 37 34.40 1.45 8.37
N LYS A 38 33.61 2.22 7.63
CA LYS A 38 32.14 2.21 7.60
C LYS A 38 31.64 1.13 6.64
N ASP A 39 31.49 -0.10 7.15
CA ASP A 39 30.70 -1.15 6.48
C ASP A 39 29.57 -1.60 7.43
N VAL A 40 28.65 -0.68 7.68
CA VAL A 40 27.27 -0.98 8.11
C VAL A 40 26.45 -0.71 6.85
N GLU A 41 25.51 -1.58 6.46
CA GLU A 41 24.49 -1.22 5.47
C GLU A 41 23.59 -0.12 6.05
N THR A 42 24.14 1.10 6.13
CA THR A 42 23.38 2.32 6.36
C THR A 42 22.53 2.56 5.13
N PHE A 43 21.29 3.02 5.32
CA PHE A 43 20.43 3.46 4.22
C PHE A 43 21.22 4.22 3.16
N THR A 44 21.09 3.79 1.91
CA THR A 44 21.74 4.48 0.80
C THR A 44 20.91 5.72 0.47
N ALA A 45 21.54 6.78 -0.05
CA ALA A 45 20.80 7.95 -0.56
C ALA A 45 19.74 7.52 -1.60
N THR A 46 19.99 6.43 -2.31
CA THR A 46 19.09 5.77 -3.26
C THR A 46 17.77 5.29 -2.65
N ASP A 47 17.78 4.78 -1.42
CA ASP A 47 16.57 4.23 -0.75
C ASP A 47 15.51 5.33 -0.53
N PHE A 48 15.94 6.60 -0.46
CA PHE A 48 15.07 7.73 -0.15
C PHE A 48 14.98 8.83 -1.21
N LYS A 49 15.48 8.58 -2.43
CA LYS A 49 15.46 9.55 -3.54
C LYS A 49 14.07 10.13 -3.85
N TYR A 50 12.99 9.39 -3.57
CA TYR A 50 11.61 9.84 -3.80
C TYR A 50 11.03 10.72 -2.68
N TYR A 51 11.75 10.91 -1.58
CA TYR A 51 11.25 11.58 -0.38
C TYR A 51 11.96 12.89 -0.06
N GLU A 52 12.98 13.28 -0.85
CA GLU A 52 13.90 14.38 -0.53
C GLU A 52 13.19 15.67 -0.09
N LYS A 53 12.15 16.07 -0.83
CA LYS A 53 11.39 17.30 -0.55
C LYS A 53 10.66 17.31 0.81
N TYR A 54 10.41 16.14 1.40
CA TYR A 54 9.67 15.98 2.65
C TYR A 54 10.58 15.94 3.90
N PHE A 55 11.90 15.75 3.74
CA PHE A 55 12.81 15.64 4.89
C PHE A 55 12.89 16.90 5.75
N LYS A 56 12.58 18.08 5.20
CA LYS A 56 12.61 19.34 5.94
C LYS A 56 11.55 19.43 7.04
N TYR A 57 10.47 18.65 6.98
CA TYR A 57 9.40 18.68 8.00
C TYR A 57 9.69 17.70 9.15
N LYS A 58 10.52 18.12 10.12
CA LYS A 58 11.03 17.26 11.22
C LYS A 58 10.34 17.43 12.58
N GLY A 59 9.44 18.41 12.72
CA GLY A 59 8.80 18.81 13.98
C GLY A 59 7.31 19.05 13.83
N LEU A 60 6.75 19.95 14.66
CA LEU A 60 5.35 20.40 14.57
C LEU A 60 5.19 21.91 14.41
N ASP A 61 6.30 22.65 14.35
CA ASP A 61 6.29 24.05 13.98
C ASP A 61 6.41 24.18 12.46
N PHE A 62 5.27 24.43 11.83
CA PHE A 62 5.14 24.51 10.37
C PHE A 62 4.87 25.93 9.89
N GLY A 63 4.66 26.89 10.80
CA GLY A 63 4.41 28.30 10.49
C GLY A 63 3.52 28.53 9.26
N LYS A 64 4.09 29.14 8.22
CA LYS A 64 3.40 29.51 6.98
C LYS A 64 3.29 28.39 5.93
N SER A 65 3.90 27.22 6.15
CA SER A 65 3.87 26.12 5.16
C SER A 65 2.57 25.30 5.19
N LEU A 66 1.89 25.31 6.35
CA LEU A 66 0.70 24.51 6.59
C LEU A 66 -0.55 25.14 5.95
N ALA A 67 -1.29 24.32 5.21
CA ALA A 67 -2.58 24.71 4.65
C ALA A 67 -3.63 24.98 5.73
N TYR A 68 -4.31 26.12 5.63
CA TYR A 68 -5.48 26.46 6.42
C TYR A 68 -6.73 26.34 5.55
N LEU A 69 -7.40 25.19 5.64
CA LEU A 69 -8.50 24.80 4.76
C LEU A 69 -9.64 25.84 4.66
N PRO A 70 -10.05 26.54 5.74
CA PRO A 70 -11.10 27.56 5.63
C PRO A 70 -10.77 28.74 4.72
N LYS A 71 -9.48 28.98 4.41
CA LYS A 71 -9.04 30.02 3.45
C LYS A 71 -8.71 29.45 2.06
N THR A 72 -8.85 28.14 1.86
CA THR A 72 -8.60 27.53 0.54
C THR A 72 -9.66 27.99 -0.47
N THR A 73 -9.22 28.36 -1.65
CA THR A 73 -10.12 28.76 -2.75
C THR A 73 -10.27 27.61 -3.73
N VAL A 74 -11.50 27.41 -4.22
CA VAL A 74 -11.84 26.40 -5.22
C VAL A 74 -12.79 27.03 -6.23
N GLU A 75 -12.43 27.00 -7.50
CA GLU A 75 -13.22 27.54 -8.60
C GLU A 75 -13.30 26.57 -9.77
N ILE A 76 -14.47 26.47 -10.41
CA ILE A 76 -14.61 25.82 -11.71
C ILE A 76 -14.12 26.80 -12.78
N ILE A 77 -13.12 26.42 -13.57
CA ILE A 77 -12.45 27.36 -14.50
C ILE A 77 -12.97 27.28 -15.93
N ASN A 78 -13.56 26.17 -16.34
CA ASN A 78 -13.96 25.95 -17.74
C ASN A 78 -15.46 26.22 -18.02
N ASN A 79 -16.32 26.26 -17.00
CA ASN A 79 -17.68 26.77 -17.14
C ASN A 79 -18.23 27.37 -15.83
N LYS A 80 -18.24 28.70 -15.73
CA LYS A 80 -18.69 29.42 -14.52
C LYS A 80 -20.17 29.25 -14.21
N SER A 81 -21.00 28.83 -15.18
CA SER A 81 -22.42 28.56 -14.94
C SER A 81 -22.65 27.26 -14.16
N ALA A 82 -21.60 26.45 -13.95
CA ALA A 82 -21.68 25.13 -13.32
C ALA A 82 -22.66 24.16 -14.00
N ARG A 83 -22.94 24.40 -15.30
CA ARG A 83 -23.76 23.54 -16.16
C ARG A 83 -22.88 22.82 -17.17
N PHE A 84 -23.02 21.51 -17.27
CA PHE A 84 -22.22 20.66 -18.15
C PHE A 84 -23.12 19.70 -18.91
N THR A 85 -22.59 19.08 -19.94
CA THR A 85 -23.21 17.97 -20.64
C THR A 85 -22.49 16.67 -20.28
N THR A 86 -23.22 15.56 -20.30
CA THR A 86 -22.65 14.23 -20.11
C THR A 86 -21.54 13.98 -21.12
N GLY A 87 -20.36 13.56 -20.63
CA GLY A 87 -19.12 13.44 -21.40
C GLY A 87 -18.11 14.55 -21.13
N ASP A 88 -18.55 15.72 -20.67
CA ASP A 88 -17.69 16.88 -20.41
C ASP A 88 -16.61 16.59 -19.37
N ILE A 89 -15.49 17.28 -19.51
CA ILE A 89 -14.46 17.38 -18.48
C ILE A 89 -14.75 18.65 -17.66
N ILE A 90 -14.77 18.53 -16.35
CA ILE A 90 -14.91 19.62 -15.39
C ILE A 90 -13.54 19.88 -14.76
N THR A 91 -13.05 21.11 -14.88
CA THR A 91 -11.74 21.50 -14.37
C THR A 91 -11.88 22.48 -13.23
N LEU A 92 -11.22 22.17 -12.11
CA LEU A 92 -11.21 22.96 -10.89
C LEU A 92 -9.83 23.55 -10.68
N ARG A 93 -9.74 24.84 -10.39
CA ARG A 93 -8.53 25.42 -9.78
C ARG A 93 -8.70 25.42 -8.27
N ILE A 94 -7.70 24.92 -7.57
CA ILE A 94 -7.64 24.86 -6.12
C ILE A 94 -6.37 25.59 -5.67
N ILE A 95 -6.50 26.54 -4.74
CA ILE A 95 -5.35 27.27 -4.19
C ILE A 95 -5.36 27.13 -2.68
N LEU A 96 -4.31 26.52 -2.14
CA LEU A 96 -4.15 26.39 -0.71
C LEU A 96 -3.54 27.68 -0.14
N HIS A 97 -4.13 28.14 0.97
CA HIS A 97 -3.65 29.32 1.69
C HIS A 97 -3.23 28.94 3.11
N ASN A 98 -2.26 29.66 3.67
CA ASN A 98 -1.90 29.53 5.08
C ASN A 98 -2.91 30.27 6.00
N LYS A 99 -2.68 30.24 7.31
CA LYS A 99 -3.54 30.92 8.30
C LYS A 99 -3.62 32.44 8.09
N ASN A 100 -2.56 33.06 7.58
CA ASN A 100 -2.54 34.50 7.28
C ASN A 100 -3.34 34.84 6.02
N GLY A 101 -3.55 33.88 5.13
CA GLY A 101 -4.22 34.07 3.84
C GLY A 101 -3.25 34.17 2.67
N ASP A 102 -1.96 34.04 2.91
CA ASP A 102 -0.97 33.96 1.82
C ASP A 102 -1.13 32.61 1.11
N VAL A 103 -0.99 32.61 -0.21
CA VAL A 103 -0.89 31.37 -1.00
C VAL A 103 0.33 30.60 -0.52
N LEU A 104 0.20 29.28 -0.37
CA LEU A 104 1.37 28.44 -0.06
C LEU A 104 2.37 28.54 -1.21
N ASN A 105 3.65 28.69 -0.89
CA ASN A 105 4.71 28.80 -1.89
C ASN A 105 5.18 27.44 -2.43
N GLU A 106 4.70 26.34 -1.86
CA GLU A 106 5.12 24.98 -2.18
C GLU A 106 3.93 24.02 -2.20
N GLY A 107 3.96 23.10 -3.16
CA GLY A 107 3.05 21.96 -3.24
C GLY A 107 3.52 20.76 -2.41
N GLY A 108 3.01 19.58 -2.76
CA GLY A 108 3.32 18.31 -2.10
C GLY A 108 2.27 17.84 -1.11
N ASP A 109 1.20 18.64 -0.89
CA ASP A 109 0.00 18.20 -0.21
C ASP A 109 -0.78 17.24 -1.12
N PHE A 110 -1.39 16.21 -0.52
CA PHE A 110 -2.18 15.23 -1.27
C PHE A 110 -3.64 15.58 -1.16
N LEU A 111 -4.27 15.90 -2.29
CA LEU A 111 -5.69 16.18 -2.39
C LEU A 111 -6.40 15.06 -3.16
N LYS A 112 -7.71 14.97 -2.99
CA LYS A 112 -8.60 14.15 -3.81
C LYS A 112 -9.77 14.97 -4.32
N VAL A 113 -10.27 14.56 -5.47
CA VAL A 113 -11.52 15.05 -6.03
C VAL A 113 -12.36 13.86 -6.50
N TRP A 114 -13.66 13.89 -6.21
CA TRP A 114 -14.63 12.93 -6.72
C TRP A 114 -15.99 13.59 -6.89
N MET A 115 -16.87 12.95 -7.64
CA MET A 115 -18.24 13.41 -7.87
C MET A 115 -19.20 12.34 -7.36
N SER A 116 -20.30 12.75 -6.72
CA SER A 116 -21.30 11.81 -6.19
C SER A 116 -22.72 12.38 -6.22
N GLU A 117 -23.71 11.49 -6.41
CA GLU A 117 -25.14 11.81 -6.34
C GLU A 117 -25.89 10.69 -5.63
N LYS A 118 -26.24 10.93 -4.36
CA LYS A 118 -26.90 9.94 -3.50
C LYS A 118 -28.21 9.43 -4.11
N GLY A 119 -29.02 10.34 -4.66
CA GLY A 119 -30.33 9.99 -5.24
C GLY A 119 -30.25 8.99 -6.41
N LYS A 120 -29.10 8.89 -7.08
CA LYS A 120 -28.87 7.97 -8.21
C LYS A 120 -27.93 6.81 -7.85
N ASN A 121 -27.45 6.72 -6.61
CA ASN A 121 -26.36 5.84 -6.22
C ASN A 121 -25.20 5.90 -7.21
N ALA A 122 -24.84 7.12 -7.62
CA ALA A 122 -23.84 7.38 -8.64
C ALA A 122 -22.61 8.06 -8.03
N SER A 123 -21.42 7.63 -8.46
CA SER A 123 -20.17 8.26 -8.05
C SER A 123 -19.04 7.98 -9.02
N SER A 124 -18.09 8.91 -9.12
CA SER A 124 -16.88 8.74 -9.92
C SER A 124 -15.71 9.45 -9.26
N ALA A 125 -14.52 8.84 -9.35
CA ALA A 125 -13.29 9.50 -8.97
C ALA A 125 -12.88 10.53 -10.04
N GLY A 126 -12.01 11.44 -9.65
CA GLY A 126 -11.21 12.27 -10.55
C GLY A 126 -9.74 12.25 -10.10
N TYR A 127 -8.94 13.14 -10.65
CA TYR A 127 -7.53 13.26 -10.29
C TYR A 127 -7.12 14.71 -10.00
N ILE A 128 -6.00 14.84 -9.29
CA ILE A 128 -5.39 16.11 -8.91
C ILE A 128 -4.02 16.21 -9.57
N VAL A 129 -3.73 17.38 -10.13
CA VAL A 129 -2.40 17.79 -10.59
C VAL A 129 -1.89 18.84 -9.61
N ASP A 130 -0.73 18.58 -9.02
CA ASP A 130 0.00 19.53 -8.16
C ASP A 130 1.01 20.32 -9.00
N HIS A 131 0.92 21.65 -9.00
CA HIS A 131 1.86 22.51 -9.72
C HIS A 131 3.14 22.79 -8.94
N GLY A 132 3.25 22.34 -7.69
CA GLY A 132 4.43 22.50 -6.86
C GLY A 132 4.54 23.87 -6.16
N ASN A 133 3.53 24.73 -6.29
CA ASN A 133 3.54 26.11 -5.79
C ASN A 133 2.28 26.47 -4.98
N GLY A 134 1.67 25.47 -4.31
CA GLY A 134 0.43 25.65 -3.55
C GLY A 134 -0.85 25.73 -4.38
N THR A 135 -0.74 25.72 -5.72
CA THR A 135 -1.87 25.63 -6.64
C THR A 135 -2.02 24.22 -7.21
N TYR A 136 -3.26 23.80 -7.42
CA TYR A 136 -3.62 22.47 -7.90
C TYR A 136 -4.74 22.56 -8.93
N ILE A 137 -4.79 21.59 -9.84
CA ILE A 137 -5.89 21.37 -10.77
C ILE A 137 -6.60 20.08 -10.43
N GLY A 138 -7.90 20.15 -10.19
CA GLY A 138 -8.77 18.98 -10.11
C GLY A 138 -9.47 18.72 -11.43
N VAL A 139 -9.53 17.46 -11.85
CA VAL A 139 -10.19 17.06 -13.10
C VAL A 139 -11.21 15.97 -12.81
N ILE A 140 -12.44 16.19 -13.25
CA ILE A 140 -13.58 15.27 -13.10
C ILE A 140 -14.24 15.11 -14.47
N ARG A 141 -14.74 13.90 -14.78
CA ARG A 141 -15.55 13.66 -15.96
C ARG A 141 -17.03 13.58 -15.59
N ALA A 142 -17.88 14.29 -16.32
CA ALA A 142 -19.32 14.28 -16.14
C ALA A 142 -19.92 13.00 -16.75
N LEU A 143 -20.09 11.93 -15.95
CA LEU A 143 -20.41 10.60 -16.47
C LEU A 143 -21.91 10.24 -16.49
N TRP A 144 -22.75 11.07 -15.87
CA TRP A 144 -24.20 10.91 -15.84
C TRP A 144 -24.89 12.28 -15.77
N SER A 145 -26.07 12.41 -16.38
CA SER A 145 -26.92 13.60 -16.18
C SER A 145 -27.54 13.60 -14.79
N GLY A 146 -27.80 14.77 -14.22
CA GLY A 146 -28.33 14.94 -12.86
C GLY A 146 -27.81 16.21 -12.21
N SER A 147 -27.89 16.26 -10.88
CA SER A 147 -27.34 17.36 -10.09
C SER A 147 -26.33 16.86 -9.06
N PRO A 148 -25.19 16.29 -9.50
CA PRO A 148 -24.20 15.73 -8.60
C PRO A 148 -23.44 16.80 -7.82
N HIS A 149 -22.77 16.34 -6.75
CA HIS A 149 -21.87 17.16 -5.95
C HIS A 149 -20.43 16.74 -6.21
N ILE A 150 -19.60 17.70 -6.62
CA ILE A 150 -18.15 17.56 -6.70
C ILE A 150 -17.58 17.85 -5.32
N LYS A 151 -16.75 16.95 -4.82
CA LYS A 151 -16.16 16.96 -3.49
C LYS A 151 -14.65 17.02 -3.61
N ILE A 152 -14.05 17.94 -2.86
CA ILE A 152 -12.59 18.13 -2.78
C ILE A 152 -12.19 17.92 -1.33
N SER A 153 -11.16 17.11 -1.09
CA SER A 153 -10.59 16.92 0.24
C SER A 153 -9.07 16.98 0.25
N LEU A 154 -8.52 17.44 1.37
CA LEU A 154 -7.12 17.22 1.72
C LEU A 154 -7.01 15.80 2.30
N SER A 155 -6.30 14.91 1.60
CA SER A 155 -5.95 13.59 2.11
C SER A 155 -4.90 13.68 3.20
N PHE A 156 -3.75 14.28 2.88
CA PHE A 156 -2.61 14.44 3.78
C PHE A 156 -1.89 15.75 3.49
N ALA A 157 -1.64 16.52 4.55
CA ALA A 157 -0.71 17.65 4.48
C ALA A 157 0.71 17.16 4.19
N LYS A 158 1.51 17.94 3.45
CA LYS A 158 2.92 17.59 3.16
C LYS A 158 3.77 17.44 4.42
N GLU A 159 3.43 18.18 5.47
CA GLU A 159 4.05 18.08 6.80
C GLU A 159 3.80 16.71 7.44
N ALA A 160 2.58 16.17 7.31
CA ALA A 160 2.23 14.83 7.81
C ALA A 160 3.03 13.74 7.07
N ILE A 161 3.21 13.90 5.75
CA ILE A 161 4.07 13.03 4.94
C ILE A 161 5.52 13.12 5.43
N GLY A 162 6.00 14.33 5.72
CA GLY A 162 7.36 14.53 6.25
C GLY A 162 7.60 13.91 7.60
N LEU A 163 6.61 13.89 8.51
CA LEU A 163 6.71 13.13 9.77
C LEU A 163 6.88 11.63 9.52
N TYR A 164 6.11 11.06 8.60
CA TYR A 164 6.23 9.66 8.20
C TYR A 164 7.61 9.36 7.59
N VAL A 165 8.03 10.13 6.59
CA VAL A 165 9.31 9.98 5.89
C VAL A 165 10.50 10.08 6.86
N ASN A 166 10.50 11.09 7.73
CA ASN A 166 11.56 11.26 8.71
C ASN A 166 11.60 10.10 9.72
N TYR A 167 10.45 9.52 10.06
CA TYR A 167 10.40 8.37 10.95
C TYR A 167 11.01 7.13 10.29
N ILE A 168 10.57 6.76 9.08
CA ILE A 168 11.09 5.58 8.38
C ILE A 168 12.56 5.74 7.98
N TYR A 169 13.05 6.97 7.77
CA TYR A 169 14.47 7.22 7.55
C TYR A 169 15.33 6.93 8.79
N ARG A 170 14.85 7.24 9.99
CA ARG A 170 15.59 7.00 11.23
C ARG A 170 15.45 5.57 11.74
N ASN A 171 14.29 4.96 11.55
CA ASN A 171 13.91 3.69 12.18
C ASN A 171 13.74 2.55 11.18
N GLY A 172 13.91 2.80 9.89
CA GLY A 172 13.70 1.86 8.79
C GLY A 172 12.27 1.47 8.52
N MET A 173 11.47 1.20 9.54
CA MET A 173 10.07 0.84 9.38
C MET A 173 9.21 1.65 10.33
N LEU A 174 8.01 2.00 9.89
CA LEU A 174 7.02 2.68 10.71
C LEU A 174 6.46 1.79 11.83
N ARG A 175 6.51 0.48 11.61
CA ARG A 175 6.03 -0.54 12.55
C ARG A 175 7.22 -1.31 13.10
N ALA A 176 7.30 -1.35 14.43
CA ALA A 176 8.20 -2.24 15.12
C ALA A 176 7.74 -3.69 14.93
N VAL A 177 8.68 -4.55 14.58
CA VAL A 177 8.44 -5.97 14.33
C VAL A 177 9.40 -6.76 15.21
N LYS A 178 8.92 -7.88 15.76
CA LYS A 178 9.69 -8.79 16.59
C LYS A 178 9.71 -10.18 15.96
N GLY A 179 10.89 -10.77 15.87
CA GLY A 179 11.10 -12.18 15.62
C GLY A 179 10.95 -12.93 16.94
N ILE A 180 10.24 -14.05 16.90
CA ILE A 180 10.11 -14.97 18.02
C ILE A 180 11.03 -16.16 17.76
N PHE A 181 11.94 -16.39 18.69
CA PHE A 181 12.92 -17.46 18.67
C PHE A 181 12.48 -18.54 19.67
N ARG A 182 12.58 -19.81 19.29
CA ARG A 182 12.29 -20.95 20.16
C ARG A 182 13.41 -21.97 20.04
N ASN A 183 14.15 -22.16 21.13
CA ASN A 183 15.27 -23.11 21.15
C ASN A 183 14.78 -24.56 21.36
N ALA A 184 15.71 -25.51 21.28
CA ALA A 184 15.44 -26.94 21.45
C ALA A 184 14.84 -27.32 22.82
N ARG A 185 15.01 -26.47 23.85
CA ARG A 185 14.42 -26.65 25.19
C ARG A 185 12.99 -26.11 25.30
N GLY A 186 12.45 -25.52 24.24
CA GLY A 186 11.13 -24.90 24.21
C GLY A 186 11.09 -23.49 24.83
N GLU A 187 12.23 -22.91 25.20
CA GLU A 187 12.30 -21.55 25.70
C GLU A 187 12.02 -20.56 24.56
N THR A 188 11.37 -19.43 24.86
CA THR A 188 11.07 -18.42 23.84
C THR A 188 11.77 -17.10 24.14
N GLY A 189 12.29 -16.47 23.08
CA GLY A 189 12.93 -15.16 23.11
C GLY A 189 12.36 -14.26 22.03
N LYS A 190 12.45 -12.94 22.22
CA LYS A 190 11.99 -11.94 21.24
C LYS A 190 13.12 -10.99 20.88
N GLY A 191 13.31 -10.77 19.60
CA GLY A 191 14.31 -9.85 19.07
C GLY A 191 13.69 -8.89 18.06
N ALA A 192 14.14 -7.63 18.06
CA ALA A 192 13.65 -6.65 17.08
C ALA A 192 14.08 -7.05 15.67
N CYS A 193 13.18 -6.94 14.69
CA CYS A 193 13.45 -7.22 13.29
C CYS A 193 13.08 -6.05 12.39
N GLY A 194 13.69 -6.01 11.21
CA GLY A 194 13.37 -5.03 10.18
C GLY A 194 14.29 -5.15 8.97
N ILE A 195 14.27 -4.11 8.14
CA ILE A 195 14.98 -4.06 6.85
C ILE A 195 16.43 -3.55 6.94
N HIS A 196 16.87 -3.17 8.14
CA HIS A 196 18.22 -2.68 8.42
C HIS A 196 18.55 -2.94 9.90
N THR A 197 19.81 -2.78 10.27
CA THR A 197 20.26 -2.93 11.67
C THR A 197 20.98 -1.68 12.17
N LEU A 198 20.83 -1.40 13.48
CA LEU A 198 21.54 -0.31 14.17
C LEU A 198 22.79 -0.79 14.92
N THR A 199 23.04 -2.11 14.98
CA THR A 199 24.19 -2.75 15.63
C THR A 199 24.87 -3.72 14.66
N LYS A 200 26.06 -4.20 15.00
CA LYS A 200 26.77 -5.30 14.30
C LYS A 200 26.82 -6.60 15.10
N HIS A 201 26.54 -6.55 16.40
CA HIS A 201 26.63 -7.71 17.29
C HIS A 201 25.25 -8.27 17.60
N GLY A 202 25.16 -9.61 17.64
CA GLY A 202 23.91 -10.31 17.97
C GLY A 202 22.83 -10.14 16.91
N ILE A 203 23.19 -10.23 15.63
CA ILE A 203 22.26 -10.11 14.50
C ILE A 203 22.20 -11.41 13.72
N CYS A 204 20.99 -11.77 13.33
CA CYS A 204 20.69 -12.78 12.35
C CYS A 204 20.34 -12.10 11.02
N ASP A 205 21.13 -12.38 9.98
CA ASP A 205 20.82 -12.02 8.61
C ASP A 205 19.95 -13.11 8.00
N PHE A 206 18.70 -12.75 7.69
CA PHE A 206 17.70 -13.62 7.11
C PHE A 206 17.39 -13.28 5.66
N THR A 207 18.25 -12.51 4.99
CA THR A 207 18.08 -12.13 3.58
C THR A 207 17.93 -13.34 2.68
N SER A 208 18.70 -14.42 2.91
CA SER A 208 18.57 -15.68 2.16
C SER A 208 17.23 -16.38 2.39
N LEU A 209 16.75 -16.42 3.65
CA LEU A 209 15.44 -16.97 4.01
C LEU A 209 14.28 -16.11 3.49
N ASN A 210 14.55 -14.83 3.26
CA ASN A 210 13.65 -13.88 2.63
C ASN A 210 13.94 -13.69 1.13
N TYR A 211 14.45 -14.73 0.46
CA TYR A 211 14.54 -14.80 -1.00
C TYR A 211 15.37 -13.70 -1.66
N GLY A 212 16.45 -13.28 -0.98
CA GLY A 212 17.36 -12.24 -1.45
C GLY A 212 16.90 -10.82 -1.12
N MET A 213 15.74 -10.65 -0.46
CA MET A 213 15.25 -9.36 0.03
C MET A 213 15.67 -9.14 1.47
N ARG A 214 16.16 -7.95 1.79
CA ARG A 214 16.83 -7.68 3.06
C ARG A 214 15.89 -7.87 4.26
N TRP A 215 16.32 -8.66 5.24
CA TRP A 215 15.58 -8.86 6.47
C TRP A 215 16.52 -9.32 7.59
N PHE A 216 16.50 -8.59 8.71
CA PHE A 216 17.42 -8.81 9.81
C PHE A 216 16.67 -8.83 11.14
N CYS A 217 17.18 -9.62 12.08
CA CYS A 217 16.65 -9.68 13.44
C CYS A 217 17.78 -9.66 14.48
N LEU A 218 17.55 -8.99 15.61
CA LEU A 218 18.39 -9.12 16.78
C LEU A 218 18.17 -10.47 17.46
N LEU A 219 19.24 -11.09 17.91
CA LEU A 219 19.20 -12.30 18.70
C LEU A 219 18.82 -11.93 20.15
N PRO A 220 17.80 -12.56 20.77
CA PRO A 220 17.32 -12.16 22.10
C PRO A 220 18.38 -12.32 23.19
N ASN A 221 19.11 -13.43 23.16
CA ASN A 221 20.25 -13.71 24.02
C ASN A 221 21.15 -14.74 23.33
N ALA A 222 22.37 -14.32 22.95
CA ALA A 222 23.31 -15.16 22.23
C ALA A 222 23.85 -16.37 23.02
N SER A 223 23.64 -16.45 24.34
CA SER A 223 23.99 -17.65 25.11
C SER A 223 22.85 -18.68 25.20
N ARG A 224 21.63 -18.33 24.76
CA ARG A 224 20.43 -19.19 24.88
C ARG A 224 19.73 -19.49 23.56
N PHE A 225 19.98 -18.69 22.53
CA PHE A 225 19.31 -18.79 21.24
C PHE A 225 20.32 -18.70 20.11
N ASP A 226 20.03 -19.40 19.02
CA ASP A 226 20.73 -19.30 17.73
C ASP A 226 19.81 -18.71 16.66
N CYS A 227 20.38 -18.24 15.55
CA CYS A 227 19.58 -17.69 14.45
C CYS A 227 18.63 -18.71 13.82
N SER A 228 18.96 -20.00 13.88
CA SER A 228 18.09 -21.10 13.45
C SER A 228 16.84 -21.27 14.32
N ASP A 229 16.82 -20.69 15.52
CA ASP A 229 15.66 -20.78 16.42
C ASP A 229 14.51 -19.86 16.01
N TRP A 230 14.71 -18.99 15.01
CA TRP A 230 13.65 -18.10 14.53
C TRP A 230 12.50 -18.90 13.90
N TYR A 231 11.30 -18.77 14.47
CA TYR A 231 10.15 -19.58 14.03
C TYR A 231 8.90 -18.76 13.72
N SER A 232 8.74 -17.56 14.31
CA SER A 232 7.60 -16.70 14.01
C SER A 232 7.93 -15.21 14.05
N ILE A 233 7.00 -14.41 13.55
CA ILE A 233 7.07 -12.94 13.50
C ILE A 233 5.81 -12.35 14.10
N THR A 234 5.94 -11.19 14.76
CA THR A 234 4.79 -10.41 15.21
C THR A 234 5.09 -8.92 15.16
N GLY A 235 4.08 -8.11 14.85
CA GLY A 235 4.13 -6.67 15.08
C GLY A 235 4.18 -6.37 16.58
N ASP A 236 4.88 -5.30 16.95
CA ASP A 236 5.07 -4.86 18.32
C ASP A 236 4.35 -3.53 18.59
N MET A 237 3.10 -3.61 19.04
CA MET A 237 2.25 -2.44 19.28
C MET A 237 2.68 -1.59 20.49
N THR A 238 3.62 -2.08 21.30
CA THR A 238 4.09 -1.34 22.49
C THR A 238 5.08 -0.23 22.16
N VAL A 239 5.71 -0.26 20.97
CA VAL A 239 6.68 0.77 20.57
C VAL A 239 5.91 1.95 19.96
N PRO A 240 5.92 3.14 20.60
CA PRO A 240 5.22 4.29 20.07
C PRO A 240 5.93 4.82 18.81
N THR A 241 5.22 4.83 17.68
CA THR A 241 5.71 5.44 16.43
C THR A 241 5.78 6.97 16.51
N PHE A 242 4.76 7.60 17.08
CA PHE A 242 4.62 9.05 17.12
C PHE A 242 4.33 9.55 18.53
N THR A 243 4.77 10.76 18.85
CA THR A 243 4.40 11.44 20.09
C THR A 243 2.89 11.74 20.12
N ASN A 244 2.32 12.01 21.29
CA ASN A 244 0.89 12.36 21.39
C ASN A 244 0.53 13.59 20.56
N ALA A 245 1.40 14.62 20.55
CA ALA A 245 1.21 15.81 19.73
C ALA A 245 1.26 15.50 18.22
N GLN A 246 2.18 14.63 17.78
CA GLN A 246 2.23 14.19 16.38
C GLN A 246 1.00 13.37 16.00
N LYS A 247 0.55 12.44 16.85
CA LYS A 247 -0.68 11.67 16.62
C LYS A 247 -1.90 12.59 16.51
N GLN A 248 -2.00 13.59 17.38
CA GLN A 248 -3.05 14.59 17.33
C GLN A 248 -2.99 15.36 16.00
N PHE A 249 -1.83 15.88 15.61
CA PHE A 249 -1.63 16.57 14.33
C PHE A 249 -2.03 15.69 13.14
N LEU A 250 -1.55 14.45 13.06
CA LEU A 250 -1.89 13.51 11.98
C LEU A 250 -3.40 13.24 11.92
N SER A 251 -4.07 13.17 13.08
CA SER A 251 -5.52 12.95 13.15
C SER A 251 -6.35 14.16 12.70
N THR A 252 -5.86 15.39 12.95
CA THR A 252 -6.59 16.62 12.64
C THR A 252 -6.31 17.16 11.23
N THR A 253 -5.24 16.70 10.57
CA THR A 253 -4.80 17.19 9.24
C THR A 253 -5.00 16.20 8.10
N ARG A 254 -5.74 15.11 8.35
CA ARG A 254 -6.05 14.10 7.34
C ARG A 254 -7.53 14.09 6.94
N TYR A 255 -7.78 13.70 5.69
CA TYR A 255 -9.10 13.44 5.12
C TYR A 255 -10.13 14.53 5.44
N LYS A 256 -9.72 15.79 5.28
CA LYS A 256 -10.57 16.95 5.55
C LYS A 256 -11.23 17.45 4.29
N MET A 257 -12.55 17.52 4.30
CA MET A 257 -13.33 18.16 3.25
C MET A 257 -12.93 19.64 3.14
N ILE A 258 -12.58 20.05 1.92
CA ILE A 258 -12.25 21.43 1.58
C ILE A 258 -13.49 22.14 1.07
N LYS A 259 -14.16 21.53 0.08
CA LYS A 259 -15.31 22.12 -0.59
C LYS A 259 -16.20 21.04 -1.19
N GLU A 260 -17.48 21.34 -1.22
CA GLU A 260 -18.48 20.62 -1.98
C GLU A 260 -19.19 21.61 -2.91
N ILE A 261 -19.31 21.27 -4.18
CA ILE A 261 -19.84 22.14 -5.24
C ILE A 261 -20.92 21.35 -5.98
N LYS A 262 -22.16 21.86 -5.96
CA LYS A 262 -23.23 21.31 -6.77
C LYS A 262 -23.06 21.79 -8.22
N VAL A 263 -23.20 20.86 -9.16
CA VAL A 263 -23.19 21.15 -10.61
C VAL A 263 -24.44 20.53 -11.24
N ASP A 264 -24.86 21.04 -12.39
CA ASP A 264 -25.92 20.44 -13.19
C ASP A 264 -25.32 19.80 -14.44
N VAL A 265 -25.62 18.52 -14.66
CA VAL A 265 -25.18 17.78 -15.84
C VAL A 265 -26.40 17.42 -16.67
N LEU A 266 -26.43 17.90 -17.92
CA LEU A 266 -27.49 17.70 -18.89
C LEU A 266 -27.12 16.61 -19.90
N GLY A 267 -28.09 16.21 -20.73
CA GLY A 267 -27.91 15.22 -21.79
C GLY A 267 -28.30 13.80 -21.34
N ASP A 268 -27.53 12.82 -21.79
CA ASP A 268 -27.88 11.41 -21.60
C ASP A 268 -27.85 10.97 -20.13
N LYS A 269 -28.59 9.90 -19.80
CA LYS A 269 -28.62 9.35 -18.43
C LYS A 269 -27.22 8.96 -17.96
N THR A 270 -26.44 8.36 -18.85
CA THR A 270 -25.04 7.99 -18.65
C THR A 270 -24.31 8.19 -19.97
N ILE A 271 -22.98 8.25 -19.93
CA ILE A 271 -22.19 8.10 -21.16
C ILE A 271 -22.43 6.72 -21.81
N GLY A 272 -22.10 6.60 -23.10
CA GLY A 272 -22.11 5.32 -23.80
C GLY A 272 -21.15 4.29 -23.19
N HIS A 273 -21.46 3.01 -23.41
CA HIS A 273 -20.63 1.91 -22.94
C HIS A 273 -19.56 1.53 -23.98
N PRO A 274 -18.37 1.07 -23.55
CA PRO A 274 -17.41 0.48 -24.47
C PRO A 274 -18.02 -0.72 -25.20
N GLU A 275 -17.65 -0.93 -26.46
CA GLU A 275 -18.16 -2.05 -27.26
C GLU A 275 -17.40 -3.36 -27.00
N ASN A 276 -16.09 -3.27 -26.77
CA ASN A 276 -15.22 -4.44 -26.63
C ASN A 276 -15.34 -5.07 -25.24
N SER A 277 -15.43 -6.40 -25.20
CA SER A 277 -15.39 -7.19 -23.95
C SER A 277 -14.06 -7.01 -23.23
N CYS A 278 -14.07 -6.89 -21.90
CA CYS A 278 -12.85 -6.79 -21.08
C CYS A 278 -11.90 -7.98 -21.28
N SER A 279 -12.44 -9.17 -21.55
CA SER A 279 -11.67 -10.38 -21.84
C SER A 279 -10.90 -10.36 -23.18
N LEU A 280 -11.15 -9.37 -24.04
CA LEU A 280 -10.56 -9.25 -25.38
C LEU A 280 -9.61 -8.05 -25.53
N ILE A 281 -9.56 -7.13 -24.57
CA ILE A 281 -8.71 -5.94 -24.69
C ILE A 281 -7.24 -6.28 -24.39
N ASN A 282 -6.33 -5.51 -24.99
CA ASN A 282 -4.90 -5.62 -24.68
C ASN A 282 -4.64 -5.20 -23.22
N PRO A 283 -4.02 -6.04 -22.37
CA PRO A 283 -3.78 -5.70 -20.96
C PRO A 283 -3.05 -4.38 -20.74
N SER A 284 -2.23 -3.92 -21.70
CA SER A 284 -1.48 -2.66 -21.60
C SER A 284 -2.37 -1.44 -21.33
N VAL A 285 -3.63 -1.44 -21.78
CA VAL A 285 -4.55 -0.31 -21.58
C VAL A 285 -4.92 -0.11 -20.11
N THR A 286 -4.84 -1.18 -19.30
CA THR A 286 -5.15 -1.14 -17.86
C THR A 286 -4.07 -0.45 -17.02
N TRP A 287 -2.89 -0.23 -17.63
CA TRP A 287 -1.77 0.50 -17.03
C TRP A 287 -1.82 2.00 -17.32
N ASN A 288 -2.87 2.50 -17.98
CA ASN A 288 -3.12 3.92 -18.11
C ASN A 288 -4.14 4.36 -17.05
N ILE A 289 -3.67 4.96 -15.96
CA ILE A 289 -4.48 5.30 -14.77
C ILE A 289 -5.06 6.70 -14.81
N SER A 290 -5.38 7.24 -15.99
CA SER A 290 -6.15 8.49 -16.04
C SER A 290 -7.52 8.26 -15.40
N SER A 291 -7.65 8.56 -14.10
CA SER A 291 -8.92 8.44 -13.38
C SER A 291 -9.97 9.35 -14.04
N PRO A 292 -11.23 8.93 -14.11
CA PRO A 292 -11.73 7.62 -13.68
C PRO A 292 -11.48 6.51 -14.73
N VAL A 293 -11.22 5.28 -14.28
CA VAL A 293 -11.33 4.06 -15.10
C VAL A 293 -12.77 3.52 -15.15
N GLY A 294 -13.64 4.02 -14.27
CA GLY A 294 -15.03 3.60 -14.14
C GLY A 294 -15.82 4.49 -13.19
N TYR A 295 -17.12 4.23 -13.10
CA TYR A 295 -18.03 4.98 -12.23
C TYR A 295 -19.18 4.10 -11.74
N PHE A 296 -19.71 4.43 -10.57
CA PHE A 296 -20.99 3.89 -10.12
C PHE A 296 -22.14 4.66 -10.76
N TYR A 297 -23.17 3.93 -11.17
CA TYR A 297 -24.50 4.45 -11.45
C TYR A 297 -25.52 3.39 -11.06
N ASN A 298 -26.55 3.76 -10.30
CA ASN A 298 -27.56 2.83 -9.78
C ASN A 298 -26.93 1.59 -9.08
N LYS A 299 -25.92 1.82 -8.23
CA LYS A 299 -25.16 0.78 -7.49
C LYS A 299 -24.35 -0.20 -8.36
N THR A 300 -24.26 0.05 -9.67
CA THR A 300 -23.48 -0.78 -10.59
C THR A 300 -22.22 -0.05 -10.99
N TRP A 301 -21.08 -0.73 -10.91
CA TRP A 301 -19.81 -0.21 -11.43
C TRP A 301 -19.77 -0.40 -12.96
N HIS A 302 -19.59 0.70 -13.68
CA HIS A 302 -19.43 0.77 -15.12
C HIS A 302 -17.97 1.05 -15.44
N ASN A 303 -17.33 0.11 -16.15
CA ASN A 303 -15.96 0.26 -16.63
C ASN A 303 -15.93 1.11 -17.92
N LEU A 304 -14.98 2.04 -18.01
CA LEU A 304 -14.81 2.97 -19.14
C LEU A 304 -13.86 2.45 -20.22
N LEU A 305 -13.05 1.44 -19.92
CA LEU A 305 -12.09 0.82 -20.83
C LEU A 305 -12.73 -0.29 -21.66
N CYS A 306 -13.69 -1.03 -21.10
CA CYS A 306 -14.26 -2.21 -21.71
C CYS A 306 -15.64 -2.59 -21.15
N GLN A 307 -16.36 -3.42 -21.89
CA GLN A 307 -17.67 -3.94 -21.49
C GLN A 307 -17.50 -5.13 -20.55
N LYS A 308 -18.11 -5.01 -19.38
CA LYS A 308 -18.24 -6.08 -18.40
C LYS A 308 -19.38 -7.03 -18.80
N LYS A 309 -19.07 -8.31 -19.01
CA LYS A 309 -20.06 -9.36 -19.32
C LYS A 309 -20.43 -10.25 -18.14
N VAL A 310 -19.74 -10.09 -17.00
CA VAL A 310 -19.95 -10.89 -15.79
C VAL A 310 -20.82 -10.12 -14.81
N ASP A 311 -21.92 -10.75 -14.36
CA ASP A 311 -22.66 -10.33 -13.18
C ASP A 311 -22.36 -11.28 -12.00
N THR A 312 -22.75 -10.88 -10.79
CA THR A 312 -22.61 -11.68 -9.58
C THR A 312 -23.71 -12.69 -9.39
N SER A 313 -23.82 -13.60 -10.34
CA SER A 313 -24.59 -14.80 -10.15
C SER A 313 -23.65 -15.98 -9.94
N PHE A 314 -24.07 -16.91 -9.07
CA PHE A 314 -23.44 -18.21 -8.90
C PHE A 314 -23.14 -18.86 -10.26
N ASN A 315 -24.12 -18.85 -11.18
CA ASN A 315 -24.00 -19.46 -12.50
C ASN A 315 -22.91 -18.82 -13.37
N ARG A 316 -22.77 -17.49 -13.38
CA ARG A 316 -21.74 -16.81 -14.16
C ARG A 316 -20.35 -17.05 -13.58
N TYR A 317 -20.20 -16.96 -12.26
CA TYR A 317 -18.93 -17.28 -11.59
C TYR A 317 -18.53 -18.74 -11.83
N LEU A 318 -19.48 -19.67 -11.71
CA LEU A 318 -19.26 -21.09 -11.94
C LEU A 318 -18.83 -21.35 -13.38
N ALA A 319 -19.53 -20.76 -14.35
CA ALA A 319 -19.18 -20.88 -15.77
C ALA A 319 -17.78 -20.34 -16.08
N CYS A 320 -17.40 -19.21 -15.48
CA CYS A 320 -16.11 -18.57 -15.68
C CYS A 320 -14.94 -19.34 -15.04
N LEU A 321 -15.17 -19.92 -13.86
CA LEU A 321 -14.12 -20.50 -13.01
C LEU A 321 -14.06 -22.03 -13.02
N ARG A 322 -14.98 -22.70 -13.71
CA ARG A 322 -14.93 -24.16 -13.88
C ARG A 322 -13.59 -24.62 -14.45
N ASN A 323 -13.00 -25.64 -13.85
CA ASN A 323 -11.67 -26.17 -14.18
C ASN A 323 -10.52 -25.14 -14.04
N ARG A 324 -10.68 -24.15 -13.15
CA ARG A 324 -9.65 -23.12 -12.91
C ARG A 324 -9.10 -23.19 -11.48
N GLU A 325 -7.85 -22.80 -11.39
CA GLU A 325 -7.17 -22.50 -10.13
C GLU A 325 -6.93 -21.00 -10.06
N ILE A 326 -7.41 -20.35 -9.00
CA ILE A 326 -7.09 -18.96 -8.68
C ILE A 326 -6.06 -18.96 -7.55
N TYR A 327 -4.92 -18.32 -7.77
CA TYR A 327 -3.82 -18.26 -6.83
C TYR A 327 -3.52 -16.80 -6.47
N MET A 328 -3.79 -16.43 -5.23
CA MET A 328 -3.71 -15.05 -4.75
C MET A 328 -2.56 -14.89 -3.77
N VAL A 329 -1.56 -14.07 -4.10
CA VAL A 329 -0.42 -13.75 -3.24
C VAL A 329 -0.54 -12.29 -2.81
N GLY A 330 -0.64 -12.04 -1.50
CA GLY A 330 -0.65 -10.67 -1.01
C GLY A 330 -1.31 -10.48 0.34
N ASP A 331 -1.73 -9.25 0.61
CA ASP A 331 -2.28 -8.84 1.91
C ASP A 331 -3.65 -9.45 2.23
N SER A 332 -4.09 -9.23 3.48
CA SER A 332 -5.39 -9.66 4.00
C SER A 332 -6.59 -9.15 3.19
N THR A 333 -6.44 -8.09 2.39
CA THR A 333 -7.51 -7.56 1.54
C THR A 333 -7.76 -8.41 0.28
N VAL A 334 -6.79 -9.22 -0.16
CA VAL A 334 -6.99 -10.22 -1.23
C VAL A 334 -7.51 -11.53 -0.65
N ARG A 335 -7.16 -11.86 0.59
CA ARG A 335 -7.79 -12.96 1.34
C ARG A 335 -9.32 -12.81 1.36
N ASP A 336 -9.79 -11.59 1.50
CA ASP A 336 -11.22 -11.26 1.46
C ASP A 336 -11.87 -11.53 0.10
N TRP A 337 -11.12 -11.46 -1.00
CA TRP A 337 -11.60 -11.88 -2.33
C TRP A 337 -11.81 -13.39 -2.37
N LEU A 338 -10.86 -14.17 -1.84
CA LEU A 338 -11.03 -15.61 -1.69
C LEU A 338 -12.30 -15.93 -0.89
N VAL A 339 -12.50 -15.29 0.27
CA VAL A 339 -13.68 -15.50 1.11
C VAL A 339 -14.96 -15.21 0.31
N SER A 340 -15.01 -14.07 -0.39
CA SER A 340 -16.18 -13.68 -1.19
C SER A 340 -16.46 -14.66 -2.33
N ILE A 341 -15.44 -15.08 -3.08
CA ILE A 341 -15.58 -16.07 -4.16
C ILE A 341 -16.04 -17.43 -3.59
N ALA A 342 -15.44 -17.84 -2.47
CA ALA A 342 -15.79 -19.09 -1.80
C ALA A 342 -17.24 -19.08 -1.28
N ASP A 343 -17.72 -17.95 -0.77
CA ASP A 343 -19.12 -17.79 -0.36
C ASP A 343 -20.07 -17.79 -1.56
N ILE A 344 -19.76 -17.03 -2.62
CA ILE A 344 -20.56 -16.98 -3.85
C ILE A 344 -20.71 -18.38 -4.45
N LEU A 345 -19.63 -19.15 -4.54
CA LEU A 345 -19.61 -20.50 -5.13
C LEU A 345 -19.85 -21.64 -4.14
N ASN A 346 -20.10 -21.33 -2.86
CA ASN A 346 -20.29 -22.31 -1.79
C ASN A 346 -19.16 -23.37 -1.70
N LEU A 347 -17.91 -22.93 -1.80
CA LEU A 347 -16.71 -23.77 -1.73
C LEU A 347 -16.45 -24.30 -0.31
N LEU A 348 -15.81 -25.47 -0.21
CA LEU A 348 -15.29 -26.04 1.06
C LEU A 348 -13.95 -25.42 1.41
N GLY A 349 -13.54 -25.49 2.68
CA GLY A 349 -12.23 -24.98 3.12
C GLY A 349 -12.18 -23.46 3.31
N LYS A 350 -13.35 -22.80 3.33
CA LYS A 350 -13.48 -21.39 3.74
C LYS A 350 -13.26 -21.22 5.24
N SER A 351 -12.07 -21.56 5.73
CA SER A 351 -11.70 -21.16 7.09
C SER A 351 -11.63 -19.64 7.09
N TYR A 352 -12.54 -18.99 7.82
CA TYR A 352 -12.34 -17.61 8.23
C TYR A 352 -11.11 -17.66 9.12
N ALA A 353 -9.94 -17.30 8.58
CA ALA A 353 -8.76 -17.15 9.40
C ALA A 353 -9.17 -16.42 10.68
N ILE A 354 -8.97 -17.10 11.81
CA ILE A 354 -9.13 -16.53 13.13
C ILE A 354 -8.43 -15.17 13.09
N LYS A 355 -9.07 -14.10 13.59
CA LYS A 355 -8.53 -12.73 13.50
C LYS A 355 -7.05 -12.73 13.86
N GLY A 356 -6.20 -12.37 12.91
CA GLY A 356 -4.76 -12.22 13.11
C GLY A 356 -3.88 -13.43 12.74
N HIS A 357 -4.45 -14.53 12.23
CA HIS A 357 -3.69 -15.65 11.65
C HIS A 357 -3.61 -15.48 10.13
N HIS A 358 -2.39 -15.42 9.58
CA HIS A 358 -2.14 -15.27 8.14
C HIS A 358 -1.55 -16.57 7.58
N GLU A 359 -2.24 -17.68 7.83
CA GLU A 359 -1.91 -18.99 7.28
C GLU A 359 -2.46 -19.13 5.84
N PRO A 360 -1.81 -19.94 4.98
CA PRO A 360 -2.34 -20.28 3.67
C PRO A 360 -3.78 -20.80 3.74
N ILE A 361 -4.68 -20.22 2.94
CA ILE A 361 -6.08 -20.67 2.84
C ILE A 361 -6.29 -21.29 1.47
N LYS A 362 -6.99 -22.42 1.44
CA LYS A 362 -7.40 -23.10 0.21
C LYS A 362 -8.88 -23.45 0.27
N ALA A 363 -9.65 -22.89 -0.65
CA ALA A 363 -11.05 -23.25 -0.87
C ALA A 363 -11.20 -24.08 -2.16
N VAL A 364 -12.05 -25.12 -2.12
CA VAL A 364 -12.25 -26.05 -3.24
C VAL A 364 -13.72 -26.35 -3.51
N SER A 365 -14.08 -26.65 -4.75
CA SER A 365 -15.45 -26.98 -5.12
C SER A 365 -15.95 -28.26 -4.42
N LYS A 366 -17.19 -28.23 -3.93
CA LYS A 366 -17.88 -29.42 -3.38
C LYS A 366 -18.03 -30.50 -4.45
N ASN A 367 -18.43 -30.09 -5.65
CA ASN A 367 -18.56 -30.96 -6.79
C ASN A 367 -17.21 -31.07 -7.52
N LYS A 368 -16.69 -32.29 -7.62
CA LYS A 368 -15.43 -32.57 -8.32
C LYS A 368 -15.48 -32.22 -9.81
N ARG A 369 -16.67 -32.20 -10.43
CA ARG A 369 -16.83 -31.83 -11.85
C ARG A 369 -16.60 -30.34 -12.13
N ASP A 370 -16.82 -29.49 -11.13
CA ASP A 370 -16.57 -28.06 -11.29
C ASP A 370 -15.08 -27.74 -11.16
N ASN A 371 -14.34 -28.56 -10.39
CA ASN A 371 -12.88 -28.53 -10.26
C ASN A 371 -12.32 -27.10 -10.09
N ILE A 372 -12.86 -26.38 -9.11
CA ILE A 372 -12.47 -25.00 -8.79
C ILE A 372 -11.59 -25.03 -7.55
N THR A 373 -10.44 -24.37 -7.62
CA THR A 373 -9.56 -24.14 -6.47
C THR A 373 -9.27 -22.66 -6.34
N VAL A 374 -9.39 -22.11 -5.13
CA VAL A 374 -9.02 -20.74 -4.81
C VAL A 374 -8.05 -20.77 -3.63
N ILE A 375 -6.87 -20.19 -3.81
CA ILE A 375 -5.80 -20.20 -2.82
C ILE A 375 -5.42 -18.76 -2.49
N TRP A 376 -5.25 -18.47 -1.20
CA TRP A 376 -4.64 -17.23 -0.73
C TRP A 376 -3.44 -17.55 0.14
N VAL A 377 -2.37 -16.80 -0.07
CA VAL A 377 -1.11 -16.87 0.68
C VAL A 377 -0.59 -15.46 0.94
N ALA A 378 0.03 -15.25 2.09
CA ALA A 378 0.68 -13.99 2.42
C ALA A 378 1.99 -13.86 1.65
N HIS A 379 2.31 -12.63 1.25
CA HIS A 379 3.61 -12.32 0.68
C HIS A 379 4.72 -12.33 1.76
N GLU A 380 5.96 -12.23 1.35
CA GLU A 380 7.20 -12.24 2.13
C GLU A 380 7.42 -11.02 3.05
N PHE A 381 8.49 -11.02 3.86
CA PHE A 381 8.80 -9.92 4.79
C PHE A 381 9.05 -8.62 4.02
N PRO A 382 8.51 -7.45 4.44
CA PRO A 382 8.17 -7.09 5.82
C PRO A 382 6.74 -7.43 6.28
N PHE A 383 6.03 -8.36 5.63
CA PHE A 383 4.76 -8.87 6.15
C PHE A 383 4.90 -9.37 7.60
N PHE A 384 3.94 -9.03 8.46
CA PHE A 384 3.88 -9.52 9.83
C PHE A 384 2.43 -9.69 10.30
N THR A 385 2.23 -10.44 11.38
CA THR A 385 0.93 -10.62 12.04
C THR A 385 0.90 -9.89 13.38
N TYR A 386 -0.28 -9.58 13.90
CA TYR A 386 -0.43 -9.04 15.26
C TYR A 386 -0.60 -10.12 16.33
N THR A 387 -0.43 -11.39 15.94
CA THR A 387 -0.46 -12.57 16.82
C THR A 387 0.89 -13.28 16.72
N PRO A 388 1.31 -14.03 17.76
CA PRO A 388 2.56 -14.80 17.73
C PRO A 388 2.54 -15.99 16.77
N ASN A 389 1.45 -16.20 16.03
CA ASN A 389 1.25 -17.33 15.10
C ASN A 389 1.59 -16.96 13.64
N GLY A 390 2.31 -15.86 13.41
CA GLY A 390 2.92 -15.56 12.12
C GLY A 390 4.11 -16.47 11.87
N LEU A 391 3.88 -17.76 11.60
CA LEU A 391 4.95 -18.72 11.34
C LEU A 391 5.71 -18.31 10.08
N ILE A 392 7.03 -18.24 10.16
CA ILE A 392 7.86 -17.65 9.10
C ILE A 392 7.72 -18.36 7.74
N HIS A 393 7.38 -19.66 7.77
CA HIS A 393 7.24 -20.45 6.56
C HIS A 393 5.95 -20.14 5.76
N HIS A 394 5.00 -19.39 6.34
CA HIS A 394 3.81 -18.92 5.64
C HIS A 394 4.07 -17.71 4.72
N PHE A 395 5.16 -16.95 4.95
CA PHE A 395 5.47 -15.73 4.19
C PHE A 395 6.45 -16.05 3.07
N LYS A 396 5.98 -15.95 1.84
CA LYS A 396 6.71 -16.39 0.66
C LYS A 396 6.43 -15.44 -0.50
N PRO A 397 7.44 -15.12 -1.33
CA PRO A 397 7.28 -14.17 -2.40
C PRO A 397 6.50 -14.75 -3.57
N ALA A 398 6.06 -13.85 -4.45
CA ALA A 398 5.45 -14.24 -5.72
C ALA A 398 6.35 -15.21 -6.50
N SER A 399 7.67 -15.04 -6.50
CA SER A 399 8.61 -15.93 -7.19
C SER A 399 8.56 -17.38 -6.69
N TYR A 400 8.44 -17.60 -5.38
CA TYR A 400 8.27 -18.93 -4.81
C TYR A 400 6.93 -19.55 -5.26
N HIS A 401 5.85 -18.80 -5.11
CA HIS A 401 4.50 -19.29 -5.42
C HIS A 401 4.32 -19.59 -6.89
N LEU A 402 4.75 -18.70 -7.78
CA LEU A 402 4.71 -18.92 -9.21
C LEU A 402 5.48 -20.19 -9.60
N ASN A 403 6.62 -20.48 -8.95
CA ASN A 403 7.40 -21.68 -9.26
C ASN A 403 6.66 -22.99 -8.91
N VAL A 404 5.83 -23.02 -7.87
CA VAL A 404 5.15 -24.25 -7.41
C VAL A 404 3.79 -24.52 -8.07
N ILE A 405 3.20 -23.53 -8.74
CA ILE A 405 1.93 -23.70 -9.46
C ILE A 405 2.09 -24.73 -10.59
N ARG A 406 1.19 -25.72 -10.62
CA ARG A 406 1.17 -26.82 -11.61
C ARG A 406 -0.02 -26.77 -12.56
N SER A 407 -1.04 -25.95 -12.27
CA SER A 407 -2.17 -25.73 -13.18
C SER A 407 -1.68 -25.21 -14.54
N LYS A 408 -2.29 -25.68 -15.62
CA LYS A 408 -1.96 -25.26 -16.99
C LYS A 408 -2.63 -23.94 -17.42
N ASN A 409 -3.68 -23.53 -16.71
CA ASN A 409 -4.43 -22.29 -16.98
C ASN A 409 -4.84 -21.59 -15.65
N PRO A 410 -3.86 -21.24 -14.80
CA PRO A 410 -4.14 -20.57 -13.54
C PRO A 410 -4.51 -19.09 -13.74
N ILE A 411 -5.25 -18.55 -12.79
CA ILE A 411 -5.47 -17.12 -12.60
C ILE A 411 -4.60 -16.71 -11.42
N VAL A 412 -3.63 -15.83 -11.61
CA VAL A 412 -2.75 -15.37 -10.53
C VAL A 412 -3.05 -13.91 -10.22
N VAL A 413 -3.29 -13.60 -8.94
CA VAL A 413 -3.47 -12.23 -8.44
C VAL A 413 -2.35 -11.91 -7.47
N LEU A 414 -1.58 -10.86 -7.75
CA LEU A 414 -0.50 -10.38 -6.88
C LEU A 414 -0.87 -9.02 -6.30
N HIS A 415 -0.55 -8.82 -5.02
CA HIS A 415 -0.85 -7.57 -4.31
C HIS A 415 0.21 -7.29 -3.23
N TRP A 416 0.73 -6.08 -3.24
CA TRP A 416 1.58 -5.54 -2.18
C TRP A 416 1.06 -4.14 -1.87
N TYR A 417 0.50 -3.93 -0.67
CA TYR A 417 -0.02 -2.61 -0.34
C TYR A 417 0.19 -2.21 1.11
N THR A 418 -0.59 -2.71 2.05
CA THR A 418 -0.60 -2.11 3.39
C THR A 418 0.59 -2.52 4.24
N HIS A 419 0.98 -3.80 4.20
CA HIS A 419 2.11 -4.27 5.01
C HIS A 419 3.45 -3.71 4.52
N ILE A 420 3.64 -3.64 3.20
CA ILE A 420 4.88 -3.12 2.62
C ILE A 420 5.03 -1.60 2.79
N SER A 421 3.92 -0.87 2.94
CA SER A 421 3.92 0.59 3.12
C SER A 421 4.47 1.07 4.47
N TYR A 422 4.79 0.17 5.41
CA TYR A 422 5.55 0.56 6.61
C TYR A 422 7.03 0.76 6.31
N ALA A 423 7.54 0.27 5.18
CA ALA A 423 8.92 0.39 4.76
C ALA A 423 9.10 1.47 3.67
N PRO A 424 10.34 1.94 3.42
CA PRO A 424 10.67 2.82 2.31
C PRO A 424 10.34 2.15 0.97
N LEU A 425 10.11 2.97 -0.05
CA LEU A 425 9.72 2.51 -1.39
C LEU A 425 10.75 1.56 -2.02
N SER A 426 12.03 1.63 -1.66
CA SER A 426 13.03 0.68 -2.17
C SER A 426 12.74 -0.77 -1.80
N ILE A 427 12.09 -1.02 -0.67
CA ILE A 427 11.64 -2.37 -0.32
C ILE A 427 10.51 -2.81 -1.26
N TYR A 428 9.55 -1.94 -1.56
CA TYR A 428 8.56 -2.23 -2.60
C TYR A 428 9.21 -2.50 -3.98
N GLU A 429 10.27 -1.76 -4.33
CA GLU A 429 11.05 -1.98 -5.56
C GLU A 429 11.61 -3.39 -5.65
N GLU A 430 12.29 -3.87 -4.60
CA GLU A 430 12.88 -5.22 -4.55
C GLU A 430 11.85 -6.32 -4.80
N HIS A 431 10.70 -6.24 -4.13
CA HIS A 431 9.63 -7.22 -4.23
C HIS A 431 9.00 -7.26 -5.62
N VAL A 432 8.74 -6.07 -6.19
CA VAL A 432 8.10 -5.93 -7.50
C VAL A 432 9.05 -6.35 -8.63
N MET A 433 10.35 -6.08 -8.49
CA MET A 433 11.37 -6.60 -9.41
C MET A 433 11.46 -8.13 -9.34
N ASN A 434 11.52 -8.71 -8.13
CA ASN A 434 11.51 -10.16 -7.94
C ASN A 434 10.28 -10.82 -8.58
N ALA A 435 9.10 -10.21 -8.40
CA ALA A 435 7.87 -10.68 -9.01
C ALA A 435 7.88 -10.58 -10.54
N LYS A 436 8.35 -9.46 -11.11
CA LYS A 436 8.46 -9.28 -12.56
C LYS A 436 9.27 -10.39 -13.20
N ASP A 437 10.47 -10.66 -12.67
CA ASP A 437 11.36 -11.68 -13.23
C ASP A 437 10.75 -13.08 -13.15
N ALA A 438 10.03 -13.35 -12.06
CA ALA A 438 9.30 -14.60 -11.91
C ALA A 438 8.08 -14.72 -12.84
N ILE A 439 7.35 -13.63 -13.08
CA ILE A 439 6.21 -13.60 -14.00
C ILE A 439 6.67 -13.95 -15.42
N VAL A 440 7.78 -13.38 -15.89
CA VAL A 440 8.31 -13.69 -17.24
C VAL A 440 8.60 -15.18 -17.37
N LYS A 441 9.40 -15.75 -16.47
CA LYS A 441 9.73 -17.18 -16.45
C LYS A 441 8.50 -18.07 -16.30
N PHE A 442 7.53 -17.63 -15.49
CA PHE A 442 6.29 -18.36 -15.26
C PHE A 442 5.42 -18.42 -16.52
N LEU A 443 5.29 -17.32 -17.25
CA LEU A 443 4.52 -17.27 -18.50
C LEU A 443 5.17 -18.07 -19.62
N ASP A 444 6.50 -18.15 -19.66
CA ASP A 444 7.21 -19.04 -20.60
C ASP A 444 6.90 -20.52 -20.30
N ARG A 445 6.78 -20.87 -19.02
CA ARG A 445 6.45 -22.23 -18.57
C ARG A 445 4.95 -22.55 -18.65
N VAL A 446 4.08 -21.57 -18.42
CA VAL A 446 2.62 -21.71 -18.36
C VAL A 446 1.96 -20.62 -19.22
N PRO A 447 2.02 -20.73 -20.56
CA PRO A 447 1.50 -19.69 -21.47
C PRO A 447 0.00 -19.43 -21.33
N GLY A 448 -0.77 -20.39 -20.79
CA GLY A 448 -2.19 -20.25 -20.53
C GLY A 448 -2.53 -19.47 -19.25
N ALA A 449 -1.55 -19.06 -18.44
CA ALA A 449 -1.83 -18.32 -17.21
C ALA A 449 -2.32 -16.89 -17.48
N LYS A 450 -3.27 -16.41 -16.66
CA LYS A 450 -3.66 -15.00 -16.63
C LYS A 450 -3.11 -14.34 -15.36
N ILE A 451 -2.35 -13.26 -15.50
CA ILE A 451 -1.68 -12.57 -14.39
C ILE A 451 -2.34 -11.21 -14.14
N PHE A 452 -2.63 -10.94 -12.88
CA PHE A 452 -3.27 -9.72 -12.41
C PHE A 452 -2.45 -9.08 -11.29
N ILE A 453 -2.27 -7.77 -11.35
CA ILE A 453 -1.84 -6.96 -10.22
C ILE A 453 -3.07 -6.28 -9.66
N LYS A 454 -3.41 -6.57 -8.41
CA LYS A 454 -4.42 -5.79 -7.69
C LYS A 454 -3.78 -4.51 -7.20
N GLY A 455 -4.24 -3.36 -7.70
CA GLY A 455 -3.76 -2.06 -7.26
C GLY A 455 -4.15 -1.73 -5.82
N PRO A 456 -3.54 -0.67 -5.25
CA PRO A 456 -4.00 -0.04 -4.02
C PRO A 456 -5.48 0.36 -4.08
N HIS A 457 -6.12 0.40 -2.92
CA HIS A 457 -7.48 0.90 -2.76
C HIS A 457 -7.53 1.91 -1.60
N TYR A 458 -8.46 2.85 -1.66
CA TYR A 458 -8.62 3.90 -0.68
C TYR A 458 -9.36 3.43 0.57
N PHE A 459 -8.97 3.98 1.72
CA PHE A 459 -9.70 3.89 2.99
C PHE A 459 -9.37 5.08 3.90
N GLU A 460 -10.30 5.46 4.78
CA GLU A 460 -10.18 6.65 5.62
C GLU A 460 -9.77 6.39 7.08
N GLN A 461 -10.36 5.37 7.72
CA GLN A 461 -10.33 5.23 9.19
C GLN A 461 -9.12 4.46 9.72
N TYR A 462 -8.35 3.80 8.85
CA TYR A 462 -7.21 3.00 9.28
C TYR A 462 -5.97 3.89 9.46
N SER A 463 -5.63 4.18 10.71
CA SER A 463 -4.63 5.19 11.08
C SER A 463 -3.39 4.61 11.70
N GLU A 464 -2.58 3.97 10.89
CA GLU A 464 -1.28 3.50 11.36
C GLU A 464 -0.15 4.53 11.19
N GLY A 465 -0.52 5.73 10.72
CA GLY A 465 0.37 6.86 10.48
C GLY A 465 1.11 6.79 9.15
N VAL A 466 0.81 5.79 8.33
CA VAL A 466 1.20 5.75 6.91
C VAL A 466 0.27 6.70 6.13
N PRO A 467 0.82 7.63 5.32
CA PRO A 467 0.03 8.41 4.38
C PRO A 467 -0.26 7.57 3.13
N TYR A 468 -1.29 6.71 3.19
CA TYR A 468 -1.54 5.69 2.15
C TYR A 468 -1.79 6.26 0.74
N ASP A 469 -2.44 7.41 0.60
CA ASP A 469 -2.60 8.08 -0.70
C ASP A 469 -1.24 8.46 -1.33
N PHE A 470 -0.28 8.88 -0.49
CA PHE A 470 1.10 9.17 -0.92
C PHE A 470 1.86 7.88 -1.25
N ALA A 471 1.76 6.87 -0.39
CA ALA A 471 2.37 5.55 -0.63
C ALA A 471 1.88 4.93 -1.95
N ARG A 472 0.56 4.94 -2.17
CA ARG A 472 -0.10 4.51 -3.40
C ARG A 472 0.45 5.25 -4.63
N TYR A 473 0.57 6.57 -4.57
CA TYR A 473 1.09 7.37 -5.68
C TYR A 473 2.52 6.96 -6.08
N LEU A 474 3.39 6.71 -5.10
CA LEU A 474 4.76 6.27 -5.35
C LEU A 474 4.81 4.83 -5.85
N GLN A 475 4.03 3.93 -5.26
CA GLN A 475 3.93 2.51 -5.64
C GLN A 475 3.46 2.36 -7.09
N ASP A 476 2.36 3.04 -7.46
CA ASP A 476 1.82 3.02 -8.83
C ASP A 476 2.87 3.51 -9.84
N LYS A 477 3.52 4.65 -9.57
CA LYS A 477 4.58 5.18 -10.43
C LYS A 477 5.71 4.18 -10.63
N LEU A 478 6.14 3.51 -9.57
CA LEU A 478 7.27 2.61 -9.60
C LEU A 478 6.93 1.29 -10.30
N ILE A 479 5.82 0.63 -9.95
CA ILE A 479 5.42 -0.62 -10.59
C ILE A 479 5.14 -0.43 -12.09
N PHE A 480 4.59 0.72 -12.49
CA PHE A 480 4.30 1.02 -13.89
C PHE A 480 5.57 1.18 -14.71
N LYS A 481 6.63 1.71 -14.08
CA LYS A 481 7.96 1.79 -14.68
C LYS A 481 8.62 0.41 -14.74
N ILE A 482 8.57 -0.37 -13.65
CA ILE A 482 9.21 -1.69 -13.60
C ILE A 482 8.56 -2.64 -14.61
N PHE A 483 7.23 -2.62 -14.74
CA PHE A 483 6.48 -3.53 -15.60
C PHE A 483 6.39 -3.09 -17.06
N ASP A 484 7.01 -1.97 -17.44
CA ASP A 484 6.81 -1.32 -18.75
C ASP A 484 6.89 -2.29 -19.95
N ASN A 485 7.91 -3.15 -19.98
CA ASN A 485 8.12 -4.13 -21.05
C ASN A 485 7.25 -5.39 -20.96
N ILE A 486 6.42 -5.54 -19.93
CA ILE A 486 5.50 -6.68 -19.73
C ILE A 486 4.05 -6.27 -19.49
N LYS A 487 3.70 -4.98 -19.65
CA LYS A 487 2.32 -4.45 -19.49
C LYS A 487 1.30 -5.21 -20.35
N HIS A 488 1.69 -5.66 -21.54
CA HIS A 488 0.84 -6.44 -22.45
C HIS A 488 0.55 -7.87 -21.97
N LYS A 489 1.26 -8.37 -20.95
CA LYS A 489 1.10 -9.72 -20.40
C LYS A 489 0.36 -9.75 -19.06
N VAL A 490 0.12 -8.59 -18.45
CA VAL A 490 -0.37 -8.48 -17.07
C VAL A 490 -1.47 -7.44 -17.02
N VAL A 491 -2.60 -7.76 -16.40
CA VAL A 491 -3.69 -6.81 -16.19
C VAL A 491 -3.50 -6.09 -14.85
N TYR A 492 -3.56 -4.76 -14.86
CA TYR A 492 -3.55 -3.95 -13.64
C TYR A 492 -4.99 -3.59 -13.25
N LEU A 493 -5.41 -4.01 -12.06
CA LEU A 493 -6.75 -3.72 -11.55
C LEU A 493 -6.71 -2.43 -10.71
N ASN A 494 -7.31 -1.36 -11.23
CA ASN A 494 -7.44 -0.10 -10.49
C ASN A 494 -8.63 -0.16 -9.53
N GLU A 495 -8.32 -0.49 -8.27
CA GLU A 495 -9.30 -0.54 -7.17
C GLU A 495 -9.49 0.81 -6.47
N TRP A 496 -8.67 1.80 -6.83
CA TRP A 496 -8.65 3.11 -6.21
C TRP A 496 -9.91 3.90 -6.54
N ASP A 497 -10.31 3.92 -7.82
CA ASP A 497 -11.45 4.72 -8.25
C ASP A 497 -12.78 4.23 -7.63
N ILE A 498 -12.96 2.91 -7.54
CA ILE A 498 -14.12 2.27 -6.87
C ILE A 498 -14.23 2.76 -5.41
N THR A 499 -13.11 2.77 -4.70
CA THR A 499 -13.09 2.99 -3.26
C THR A 499 -13.04 4.45 -2.87
N VAL A 500 -12.39 5.33 -3.66
CA VAL A 500 -12.41 6.78 -3.47
C VAL A 500 -13.80 7.34 -3.71
N SER A 501 -14.43 7.00 -4.84
CA SER A 501 -15.73 7.57 -5.20
C SER A 501 -16.86 7.11 -4.27
N SER A 502 -16.64 5.99 -3.57
CA SER A 502 -17.56 5.42 -2.59
C SER A 502 -17.25 5.84 -1.15
N GLU A 503 -16.25 6.72 -0.94
CA GLU A 503 -15.86 7.23 0.37
C GLU A 503 -15.55 6.09 1.37
N ASN A 504 -14.86 5.05 0.90
CA ASN A 504 -14.58 3.86 1.69
C ASN A 504 -13.87 4.21 3.01
N LYS A 505 -14.40 3.68 4.11
CA LYS A 505 -13.89 3.98 5.46
C LYS A 505 -12.90 2.93 5.96
N ALA A 506 -13.18 1.65 5.76
CA ALA A 506 -12.42 0.56 6.35
C ALA A 506 -11.30 0.06 5.43
N LEU A 507 -10.16 -0.36 6.02
CA LEU A 507 -9.07 -1.03 5.29
C LEU A 507 -9.57 -2.26 4.51
N HIS A 508 -10.48 -3.03 5.11
CA HIS A 508 -11.16 -4.12 4.43
C HIS A 508 -12.46 -3.56 3.86
N PRO A 509 -12.60 -3.36 2.54
CA PRO A 509 -13.82 -2.82 1.96
C PRO A 509 -15.02 -3.73 2.28
N SER A 510 -16.21 -3.15 2.37
CA SER A 510 -17.46 -3.91 2.58
C SER A 510 -17.71 -4.87 1.42
N TYR A 511 -18.59 -5.84 1.61
CA TYR A 511 -18.98 -6.74 0.52
C TYR A 511 -19.48 -5.99 -0.72
N ASP A 512 -20.27 -4.93 -0.53
CA ASP A 512 -20.80 -4.11 -1.65
C ASP A 512 -19.71 -3.42 -2.49
N LEU A 513 -18.53 -3.18 -1.92
CA LEU A 513 -17.37 -2.66 -2.65
C LEU A 513 -16.43 -3.77 -3.13
N ARG A 514 -16.19 -4.82 -2.34
CA ARG A 514 -15.35 -5.95 -2.77
C ARG A 514 -15.95 -6.67 -3.98
N LYS A 515 -17.27 -6.76 -4.02
CA LYS A 515 -18.01 -7.43 -5.08
C LYS A 515 -17.70 -6.84 -6.47
N PRO A 516 -17.89 -5.53 -6.75
CA PRO A 516 -17.51 -4.96 -8.05
C PRO A 516 -16.00 -5.13 -8.33
N MET A 517 -15.12 -5.05 -7.34
CA MET A 517 -13.68 -5.29 -7.53
C MET A 517 -13.37 -6.71 -8.06
N ILE A 518 -14.03 -7.73 -7.50
CA ILE A 518 -13.90 -9.12 -7.96
C ILE A 518 -14.54 -9.30 -9.34
N ASP A 519 -15.66 -8.65 -9.59
CA ASP A 519 -16.29 -8.73 -10.90
C ASP A 519 -15.43 -8.10 -12.00
N GLU A 520 -14.68 -7.04 -11.70
CA GLU A 520 -13.70 -6.45 -12.61
C GLU A 520 -12.62 -7.49 -12.94
N LEU A 521 -12.03 -8.16 -11.94
CA LEU A 521 -11.10 -9.28 -12.15
C LEU A 521 -11.70 -10.33 -13.11
N LEU A 522 -12.93 -10.78 -12.86
CA LEU A 522 -13.56 -11.81 -13.67
C LEU A 522 -13.84 -11.34 -15.10
N SER A 523 -14.18 -10.06 -15.31
CA SER A 523 -14.47 -9.50 -16.64
C SER A 523 -13.28 -9.61 -17.62
N TYR A 524 -12.05 -9.57 -17.12
CA TYR A 524 -10.84 -9.80 -17.93
C TYR A 524 -10.53 -11.28 -18.15
N ILE A 525 -11.20 -12.17 -17.41
CA ILE A 525 -11.04 -13.62 -17.51
C ILE A 525 -12.04 -14.20 -18.51
N CYS A 526 -13.30 -13.78 -18.38
CA CYS A 526 -14.47 -14.11 -19.18
C CYS A 526 -15.24 -12.79 -19.44
#